data_AF-A0A7X9I406-F1
#
_entry.id   AF-A0A7X9I406-F1
#
_cell.length_a   1.000
_cell.length_b   1.000
_cell.length_c   1.000
_cell.angle_alpha   90.00
_cell.angle_beta   90.00
_cell.angle_gamma   90.00
#
_symmetry.space_group_name_H-M   'P 1'
#
loop_
_entity.id
_entity.type
_entity.pdbx_description
1 polymer ?
#
loop_
_entity_poly.entity_id
_entity_poly.type
_entity_poly.pdbx_seq_one_letter_code
_entity_poly.pdbx_strand_id
1 'polypeptide(L)'
;MYWLRKIWSPELFQGKYKTRNYFEGWYYKLISADHKHIYAVIPGIALGPKPADAQAFIQVINGSTGRTDFFRYPLSDFTSDQRRFAIAISGNSFSREAISLNLASSELQISGELHFYDIVPFPKTFTSPNIMGPYSFFPFMECYH
;
A
#
# COMPACT_ATOMS: atom_id res chain seq x y z
N MET A 1 5.16 8.01 -21.22
CA MET A 1 6.30 7.69 -20.33
C MET A 1 5.89 7.04 -19.00
N TYR A 2 4.75 7.39 -18.40
CA TYR A 2 4.28 6.79 -17.12
C TYR A 2 3.77 5.33 -17.26
N TRP A 3 3.09 4.98 -18.36
CA TRP A 3 2.55 3.62 -18.59
C TRP A 3 3.62 2.52 -18.69
N LEU A 4 4.73 2.75 -19.39
CA LEU A 4 5.80 1.75 -19.54
C LEU A 4 6.52 1.46 -18.21
N ARG A 5 6.61 2.43 -17.30
CA ARG A 5 7.28 2.25 -16.00
C ARG A 5 6.53 1.33 -15.05
N LYS A 6 5.20 1.29 -15.15
CA LYS A 6 4.32 0.53 -14.25
C LYS A 6 4.57 -0.97 -14.27
N ILE A 7 4.81 -1.51 -15.47
CA ILE A 7 5.12 -2.94 -15.66
C ILE A 7 6.38 -3.33 -14.88
N TRP A 8 7.36 -2.43 -14.82
CA TRP A 8 8.66 -2.69 -14.17
C TRP A 8 8.73 -2.18 -12.72
N SER A 9 7.75 -1.38 -12.30
CA SER A 9 7.62 -0.79 -10.97
C SER A 9 6.19 -1.00 -10.45
N PRO A 10 5.76 -2.24 -10.17
CA PRO A 10 4.42 -2.56 -9.66
C PRO A 10 4.12 -1.84 -8.35
N GLU A 11 5.14 -1.54 -7.55
CA GLU A 11 5.02 -0.80 -6.29
C GLU A 11 4.49 0.64 -6.44
N LEU A 12 4.57 1.24 -7.64
CA LEU A 12 4.03 2.58 -7.88
C LEU A 12 2.51 2.57 -7.89
N PHE A 13 1.91 3.71 -7.57
CA PHE A 13 0.47 3.89 -7.71
C PHE A 13 -0.01 3.62 -9.15
N GLN A 14 -0.89 2.64 -9.30
CA GLN A 14 -1.44 2.19 -10.57
C GLN A 14 -2.77 2.89 -10.89
N GLY A 15 -3.49 3.37 -9.88
CA GLY A 15 -4.84 3.89 -10.01
C GLY A 15 -5.00 5.31 -10.56
N LYS A 16 -3.94 6.01 -10.98
CA LYS A 16 -3.99 7.46 -11.31
C LYS A 16 -5.12 7.89 -12.26
N TYR A 17 -5.50 7.05 -13.22
CA TYR A 17 -6.55 7.35 -14.19
C TYR A 17 -7.84 6.55 -13.95
N LYS A 18 -7.92 5.84 -12.82
CA LYS A 18 -9.12 5.09 -12.41
C LYS A 18 -10.01 6.03 -11.60
N THR A 19 -11.31 5.99 -11.88
CA THR A 19 -12.30 6.90 -11.28
C THR A 19 -13.41 6.17 -10.51
N ARG A 20 -13.52 4.85 -10.64
CA ARG A 20 -14.54 4.00 -10.02
C ARG A 20 -14.14 2.53 -10.05
N ASN A 21 -14.79 1.72 -9.20
CA ASN A 21 -14.62 0.26 -9.11
C ASN A 21 -13.14 -0.15 -9.08
N TYR A 22 -12.39 0.45 -8.18
CA TYR A 22 -10.95 0.30 -8.12
C TYR A 22 -10.48 0.17 -6.68
N PHE A 23 -9.56 -0.75 -6.44
CA PHE A 23 -8.91 -0.92 -5.16
C PHE A 23 -7.42 -1.08 -5.38
N GLU A 24 -6.62 -0.43 -4.55
CA GLU A 24 -5.17 -0.59 -4.53
C GLU A 24 -4.67 -0.38 -3.11
N GLY A 25 -3.77 -1.25 -2.67
CA GLY A 25 -3.16 -1.14 -1.35
C GLY A 25 -1.77 -1.75 -1.32
N TRP A 26 -0.96 -1.30 -0.37
CA TRP A 26 0.41 -1.74 -0.18
C TRP A 26 0.53 -2.45 1.15
N TYR A 27 1.15 -3.62 1.19
CA TYR A 27 1.18 -4.47 2.37
C TYR A 27 2.54 -4.40 3.07
N TYR A 28 2.57 -3.87 4.29
CA TYR A 28 3.72 -3.93 5.19
C TYR A 28 3.47 -4.95 6.28
N LYS A 29 4.33 -5.97 6.39
CA LYS A 29 4.34 -6.90 7.52
C LYS A 29 5.51 -6.56 8.44
N LEU A 30 5.21 -6.24 9.69
CA LEU A 30 6.15 -5.77 10.69
C LEU A 30 6.18 -6.77 11.84
N ILE A 31 7.36 -7.24 12.18
CA ILE A 31 7.59 -8.19 13.28
C ILE A 31 8.75 -7.66 14.10
N SER A 32 8.54 -7.41 15.39
CA SER A 32 9.62 -7.04 16.31
C SER A 32 10.59 -8.20 16.51
N ALA A 33 11.85 -7.92 16.83
CA ALA A 33 12.88 -8.95 17.03
C ALA A 33 12.52 -9.98 18.13
N ASP A 34 11.76 -9.56 19.14
CA ASP A 34 11.27 -10.42 20.22
C ASP A 34 9.92 -11.12 19.88
N HIS A 35 9.41 -10.91 18.67
CA HIS A 35 8.14 -11.42 18.16
C HIS A 35 6.89 -11.02 18.96
N LYS A 36 6.99 -10.08 19.90
CA LYS A 36 5.84 -9.62 20.71
C LYS A 36 4.92 -8.68 19.95
N HIS A 37 5.45 -8.00 18.94
CA HIS A 37 4.70 -7.05 18.12
C HIS A 37 4.68 -7.53 16.69
N ILE A 38 3.52 -8.01 16.27
CA ILE A 38 3.27 -8.47 14.90
C ILE A 38 2.14 -7.62 14.36
N TYR A 39 2.42 -6.83 13.33
CA TYR A 39 1.45 -5.95 12.71
C TYR A 39 1.49 -6.06 11.19
N ALA A 40 0.32 -6.02 10.56
CA ALA A 40 0.20 -5.70 9.15
C ALA A 40 -0.37 -4.28 9.01
N VAL A 41 0.27 -3.45 8.19
CA VAL A 41 -0.19 -2.09 7.89
C VAL A 41 -0.43 -1.99 6.40
N ILE A 42 -1.64 -1.59 6.03
CA ILE A 42 -2.12 -1.57 4.64
C ILE A 42 -2.70 -0.18 4.33
N PRO A 43 -1.87 0.78 3.88
CA PRO A 43 -2.38 1.97 3.20
C PRO A 43 -3.01 1.58 1.86
N GLY A 44 -4.05 2.31 1.45
CA GLY A 44 -4.67 2.10 0.16
C GLY A 44 -5.72 3.12 -0.23
N ILE A 45 -6.27 2.92 -1.41
CA ILE A 45 -7.46 3.62 -1.91
C ILE A 45 -8.53 2.63 -2.33
N ALA A 46 -9.79 3.01 -2.13
CA ALA A 46 -10.95 2.29 -2.60
C ALA A 46 -11.89 3.27 -3.29
N LEU A 47 -12.15 3.05 -4.58
CA LEU A 47 -13.08 3.82 -5.40
C LEU A 47 -14.31 2.95 -5.65
N GLY A 48 -15.43 3.30 -5.03
CA GLY A 48 -16.71 2.62 -5.29
C GLY A 48 -17.36 3.03 -6.62
N PRO A 49 -18.61 2.62 -6.85
CA PRO A 49 -19.35 2.96 -8.07
C PRO A 49 -19.66 4.46 -8.19
N LYS A 50 -19.88 5.14 -7.05
CA LYS A 50 -20.16 6.58 -6.99
C LYS A 50 -18.95 7.35 -6.48
N PRO A 51 -18.73 8.60 -6.91
CA PRO A 51 -17.63 9.43 -6.39
C PRO A 51 -17.65 9.61 -4.86
N ALA A 52 -18.84 9.59 -4.25
CA ALA A 52 -19.00 9.67 -2.79
C ALA A 52 -18.49 8.43 -2.04
N ASP A 53 -18.31 7.31 -2.74
CA ASP A 53 -17.80 6.06 -2.17
C ASP A 53 -16.26 5.99 -2.22
N ALA A 54 -15.61 7.04 -2.75
CA ALA A 54 -14.17 7.10 -2.92
C ALA A 54 -13.49 7.53 -1.61
N GLN A 55 -12.56 6.70 -1.14
CA GLN A 55 -11.84 6.92 0.11
C GLN A 55 -10.39 6.46 -0.01
N ALA A 56 -9.52 7.12 0.73
CA ALA A 56 -8.23 6.58 1.12
C ALA A 56 -8.39 5.91 2.48
N PHE A 57 -7.54 4.94 2.78
CA PHE A 57 -7.58 4.25 4.05
C PHE A 57 -6.21 3.78 4.51
N ILE A 58 -6.10 3.52 5.80
CA ILE A 58 -5.00 2.77 6.40
C ILE A 58 -5.64 1.69 7.27
N GLN A 59 -5.38 0.42 6.95
CA GLN A 59 -5.81 -0.71 7.76
C GLN A 59 -4.62 -1.20 8.59
N VAL A 60 -4.85 -1.46 9.87
CA VAL A 60 -3.86 -2.05 10.78
C VAL A 60 -4.42 -3.34 11.34
N ILE A 61 -3.69 -4.44 11.21
CA ILE A 61 -4.06 -5.74 11.75
C ILE A 61 -3.02 -6.14 12.77
N ASN A 62 -3.44 -6.40 14.01
CA ASN A 62 -2.59 -7.02 15.01
C ASN A 62 -2.52 -8.53 14.75
N GLY A 63 -1.36 -9.01 14.33
CA GLY A 63 -1.16 -10.41 13.93
C GLY A 63 -1.23 -11.41 15.07
N SER A 64 -1.14 -10.97 16.33
CA SER A 64 -1.25 -11.85 17.51
C SER A 64 -2.69 -12.03 17.97
N THR A 65 -3.53 -11.00 17.83
CA THR A 65 -4.93 -11.01 18.31
C THR A 65 -5.96 -11.13 17.19
N GLY A 66 -5.56 -10.87 15.95
CA GLY A 66 -6.47 -10.76 14.80
C GLY A 66 -7.28 -9.45 14.77
N ARG A 67 -7.10 -8.58 15.77
CA ARG A 67 -7.79 -7.28 15.82
C ARG A 67 -7.43 -6.45 14.59
N THR A 68 -8.45 -5.85 13.98
CA THR A 68 -8.30 -4.98 12.81
C THR A 68 -8.87 -3.60 13.11
N ASP A 69 -8.07 -2.58 12.87
CA ASP A 69 -8.44 -1.17 12.91
C ASP A 69 -8.41 -0.61 11.50
N PHE A 70 -9.41 0.21 11.15
CA PHE A 70 -9.58 0.75 9.81
C PHE A 70 -9.77 2.26 9.85
N PHE A 71 -8.76 3.00 9.42
CA PHE A 71 -8.74 4.46 9.40
C PHE A 71 -9.17 4.95 8.02
N ARG A 72 -10.25 5.74 7.96
CA ARG A 72 -10.79 6.30 6.72
C ARG A 72 -10.36 7.75 6.55
N TYR A 73 -9.98 8.10 5.32
CA TYR A 73 -9.61 9.45 4.94
C TYR A 73 -10.33 9.85 3.65
N PRO A 74 -10.63 11.15 3.48
CA PRO A 74 -11.04 11.67 2.18
C PRO A 74 -10.01 11.30 1.10
N LEU A 75 -10.47 11.03 -0.12
CA LEU A 75 -9.57 10.73 -1.24
C LEU A 75 -8.57 11.88 -1.50
N SER A 76 -8.95 13.13 -1.19
CA SER A 76 -8.09 14.32 -1.32
C SER A 76 -6.82 14.27 -0.47
N ASP A 77 -6.82 13.46 0.59
CA ASP A 77 -5.67 13.33 1.50
C ASP A 77 -4.62 12.35 0.98
N PHE A 78 -4.95 11.59 -0.07
CA PHE A 78 -4.04 10.65 -0.72
C PHE A 78 -3.18 11.35 -1.76
N THR A 79 -1.87 11.14 -1.67
CA THR A 79 -0.91 11.58 -2.67
C THR A 79 0.08 10.45 -2.98
N SER A 80 0.58 10.44 -4.21
CA SER A 80 1.54 9.44 -4.68
C SER A 80 2.56 10.05 -5.63
N ASP A 81 3.82 9.65 -5.50
CA ASP A 81 4.88 10.00 -6.44
C ASP A 81 4.79 9.14 -7.73
N GLN A 82 5.09 9.74 -8.88
CA GLN A 82 4.99 9.08 -10.19
C GLN A 82 6.29 8.39 -10.63
N ARG A 83 7.37 8.56 -9.89
CA ARG A 83 8.73 8.11 -10.21
C ARG A 83 9.28 7.11 -9.20
N ARG A 84 8.89 7.22 -7.94
CA ARG A 84 9.31 6.33 -6.85
C ARG A 84 8.11 5.88 -6.01
N PHE A 85 8.25 4.76 -5.32
CA PHE A 85 7.24 4.32 -4.37
C PHE A 85 7.28 5.22 -3.14
N ALA A 86 6.44 6.24 -3.15
CA ALA A 86 6.23 7.17 -2.06
C ALA A 86 4.75 7.59 -2.07
N ILE A 87 4.06 7.29 -0.99
CA ILE A 87 2.63 7.54 -0.80
C ILE A 87 2.45 8.25 0.52
N ALA A 88 1.57 9.24 0.56
CA ALA A 88 1.15 9.86 1.79
C ALA A 88 -0.37 9.89 1.88
N ILE A 89 -0.88 9.67 3.09
CA ILE A 89 -2.30 9.77 3.42
C ILE A 89 -2.39 10.62 4.68
N SER A 90 -2.87 11.85 4.51
CA SER A 90 -2.96 12.83 5.60
C SER A 90 -1.59 13.01 6.29
N GLY A 91 -1.46 12.67 7.57
CA GLY A 91 -0.21 12.73 8.35
C GLY A 91 0.67 11.47 8.33
N ASN A 92 0.43 10.52 7.42
CA ASN A 92 1.16 9.25 7.34
C ASN A 92 1.92 9.15 6.01
N SER A 93 3.08 8.51 6.00
CA SER A 93 3.87 8.29 4.79
C SER A 93 4.38 6.86 4.67
N PHE A 94 4.50 6.40 3.43
CA PHE A 94 4.82 5.03 3.07
C PHE A 94 5.77 5.01 1.88
N SER A 95 6.86 4.28 2.01
CA SER A 95 7.86 4.08 0.98
C SER A 95 8.54 2.74 1.19
N ARG A 96 9.39 2.35 0.23
CA ARG A 96 10.16 1.11 0.36
C ARG A 96 11.09 1.19 1.59
N GLU A 97 11.66 2.35 1.85
CA GLU A 97 12.71 2.55 2.85
C GLU A 97 12.19 3.00 4.22
N ALA A 98 10.97 3.53 4.30
CA ALA A 98 10.41 4.00 5.56
C ALA A 98 8.88 4.00 5.58
N ILE A 99 8.33 3.83 6.79
CA ILE A 99 6.93 4.13 7.11
C ILE A 99 6.86 5.08 8.31
N SER A 100 6.05 6.13 8.17
CA SER A 100 5.74 7.07 9.25
C SER A 100 4.24 7.02 9.52
N LEU A 101 3.90 6.71 10.77
CA LEU A 101 2.53 6.50 11.21
C LEU A 101 2.17 7.50 12.30
N ASN A 102 0.98 8.10 12.15
CA ASN A 102 0.33 8.92 13.14
C ASN A 102 -1.17 8.59 13.11
N LEU A 103 -1.52 7.49 13.79
CA LEU A 103 -2.85 6.90 13.82
C LEU A 103 -3.39 6.93 15.25
N ALA A 104 -4.62 7.39 15.39
CA ALA A 104 -5.33 7.41 16.67
C ALA A 104 -6.80 7.08 16.47
N SER A 105 -7.27 6.05 17.17
CA SER A 105 -8.67 5.69 17.36
C SER A 105 -8.94 5.53 18.87
N SER A 106 -10.18 5.24 19.25
CA SER A 106 -10.50 4.88 20.65
C SER A 106 -9.80 3.61 21.13
N GLU A 107 -9.30 2.81 20.20
CA GLU A 107 -8.89 1.43 20.41
C GLU A 107 -7.41 1.17 20.10
N LEU A 108 -6.81 2.01 19.27
CA LEU A 108 -5.45 1.87 18.77
C LEU A 108 -4.81 3.25 18.62
N GLN A 109 -3.62 3.41 19.21
CA GLN A 109 -2.80 4.59 19.02
C GLN A 109 -1.40 4.15 18.57
N ILE A 110 -0.99 4.61 17.40
CA ILE A 110 0.34 4.36 16.82
C ILE A 110 0.92 5.71 16.41
N SER A 111 2.09 6.04 16.95
CA SER A 111 2.86 7.20 16.53
C SER A 111 4.33 6.83 16.47
N GLY A 112 4.97 7.07 15.32
CA GLY A 112 6.38 6.80 15.13
C GLY A 112 6.76 6.52 13.69
N GLU A 113 8.05 6.27 13.50
CA GLU A 113 8.64 5.98 12.20
C GLU A 113 9.47 4.71 12.27
N LEU A 114 9.41 3.90 11.21
CA LEU A 114 10.27 2.75 11.01
C LEU A 114 11.06 2.94 9.73
N HIS A 115 12.37 2.68 9.80
CA HIS A 115 13.30 2.72 8.68
C HIS A 115 13.75 1.30 8.35
N PHE A 116 13.77 0.96 7.07
CA PHE A 116 14.17 -0.34 6.55
C PHE A 116 15.51 -0.23 5.84
N TYR A 117 16.44 -1.08 6.24
CA TYR A 117 17.78 -1.19 5.67
C TYR A 117 17.98 -2.60 5.11
N ASP A 118 18.96 -2.77 4.22
CA ASP A 118 19.32 -4.06 3.61
C ASP A 118 18.15 -4.78 2.94
N ILE A 119 17.29 -3.99 2.28
CA ILE A 119 16.08 -4.49 1.62
C ILE A 119 16.46 -5.44 0.49
N VAL A 120 16.02 -6.69 0.60
CA VAL A 120 16.14 -7.69 -0.44
C VAL A 120 14.94 -7.56 -1.39
N PRO A 121 15.11 -7.00 -2.61
CA PRO A 121 14.00 -6.84 -3.54
C PRO A 121 13.54 -8.20 -4.07
N PHE A 122 12.27 -8.28 -4.46
CA PHE A 122 11.77 -9.45 -5.18
C PHE A 122 12.55 -9.63 -6.49
N PRO A 123 13.01 -10.85 -6.82
CA PRO A 123 13.76 -11.09 -8.05
C PRO A 123 12.88 -10.85 -9.28
N LYS A 124 13.24 -9.87 -10.10
CA LYS A 124 12.54 -9.54 -11.35
C LYS A 124 13.33 -10.10 -12.53
N THR A 125 12.65 -10.76 -13.47
CA THR A 125 13.21 -11.15 -14.77
C THR A 125 12.39 -10.55 -15.90
N PHE A 126 12.89 -10.61 -17.14
CA PHE A 126 12.12 -10.16 -18.31
C PHE A 126 10.80 -10.91 -18.48
N THR A 127 10.74 -12.19 -18.08
CA THR A 127 9.54 -13.03 -18.16
C THR A 127 8.70 -13.01 -16.88
N SER A 128 9.25 -12.49 -15.78
CA SER A 128 8.61 -12.41 -14.47
C SER A 128 8.92 -11.06 -13.81
N PRO A 129 8.25 -9.97 -14.23
CA PRO A 129 8.55 -8.62 -13.73
C PRO A 129 8.01 -8.36 -12.31
N ASN A 130 7.09 -9.18 -11.82
CA ASN A 130 6.54 -9.14 -10.45
C ASN A 130 6.17 -10.56 -9.95
N ILE A 131 5.50 -10.63 -8.79
CA ILE A 131 5.12 -11.89 -8.13
C ILE A 131 4.13 -12.75 -8.94
N MET A 132 3.38 -12.14 -9.86
CA MET A 132 2.50 -12.85 -10.81
C MET A 132 3.28 -13.56 -11.93
N GLY A 133 4.59 -13.33 -12.05
CA GLY A 133 5.41 -13.94 -13.09
C GLY A 133 4.92 -13.58 -14.50
N PRO A 134 4.73 -14.55 -15.42
CA PRO A 134 4.27 -14.26 -16.78
C PRO A 134 2.83 -13.71 -16.82
N TYR A 135 2.01 -13.92 -15.77
CA TYR A 135 0.65 -13.38 -15.71
C TYR A 135 0.61 -11.85 -15.60
N SER A 136 1.75 -11.21 -15.29
CA SER A 136 1.89 -9.75 -15.31
C SER A 136 1.56 -9.10 -16.65
N PHE A 137 1.69 -9.85 -17.75
CA PHE A 137 1.46 -9.35 -19.11
C PHE A 137 0.03 -9.57 -19.59
N PHE A 138 -0.79 -10.34 -18.87
CA PHE A 138 -2.17 -10.63 -19.28
C PHE A 138 -3.10 -9.50 -18.87
N PRO A 139 -3.83 -8.86 -19.81
CA PRO A 139 -4.83 -7.87 -19.47
C PRO A 139 -6.09 -8.55 -18.87
N PHE A 140 -6.93 -7.75 -18.22
CA PHE A 140 -8.24 -8.16 -17.67
C PHE A 140 -8.24 -9.15 -16.51
N MET A 141 -7.13 -9.31 -15.79
CA MET A 141 -7.11 -10.01 -14.50
C MET A 141 -7.95 -9.25 -13.46
N GLU A 142 -8.61 -10.00 -12.57
CA GLU A 142 -9.39 -9.43 -11.45
C GLU A 142 -8.53 -8.66 -10.46
N CYS A 143 -7.29 -9.12 -10.23
CA CYS A 143 -6.30 -8.51 -9.35
C CYS A 143 -4.90 -8.54 -9.97
N TYR A 144 -4.11 -7.49 -9.70
CA TYR A 144 -2.69 -7.41 -10.04
C TYR A 144 -1.86 -7.28 -8.76
N HIS A 145 -0.67 -7.88 -8.74
CA HIS A 145 0.26 -7.88 -7.60
C HIS A 145 1.65 -7.39 -8.01
#